data_AF-A0A969PDK7-F1
#
_entry.id   AF-A0A969PDK7-F1
#
_cell.length_a   1.000
_cell.length_b   1.000
_cell.length_c   1.000
_cell.angle_alpha   90.00
_cell.angle_beta   90.00
_cell.angle_gamma   90.00
#
_symmetry.space_group_name_H-M   'P 1'
#
loop_
_entity.id
_entity.type
_entity.pdbx_description
1 polymer ?
#
loop_
_entity_poly.entity_id
_entity_poly.type
_entity_poly.pdbx_seq_one_letter_code
_entity_poly.pdbx_strand_id
1 'polypeptide(L)'
;MNNSELQKRHFAALQEKYQVGQYKSAAFDSFLYLILRKADLGIQVTNSEFQWLEENRLFGTVEIISLQQYQAEDKKRLEAEFLKLRIKYYIPKELELSIASPVYSILWKVDAGYILTDLELELLDNYGLVDTVILIQDILNFQG
;
A
#
# COMPACT_ATOMS: atom_id res chain seq x y z
N MET A 1 24.32 22.49 -13.59
CA MET A 1 24.76 21.58 -12.49
C MET A 1 25.29 20.30 -13.13
N ASN A 2 26.39 19.74 -12.62
CA ASN A 2 26.90 18.45 -13.11
C ASN A 2 26.21 17.28 -12.36
N ASN A 3 26.26 16.07 -12.93
CA ASN A 3 25.57 14.89 -12.39
C ASN A 3 26.00 14.54 -10.95
N SER A 4 27.28 14.74 -10.62
CA SER A 4 27.79 14.50 -9.27
C SER A 4 27.09 15.37 -8.23
N GLU A 5 26.94 16.67 -8.48
CA GLU A 5 26.27 17.59 -7.54
C GLU A 5 24.79 17.24 -7.32
N LEU A 6 24.10 16.80 -8.37
CA LEU A 6 22.71 16.30 -8.26
C LEU A 6 22.64 15.04 -7.40
N GLN A 7 23.58 14.10 -7.59
CA GLN A 7 23.66 12.90 -6.77
C GLN A 7 23.89 13.22 -5.29
N LYS A 8 24.76 14.20 -4.99
CA LYS A 8 25.02 14.64 -3.61
C LYS A 8 23.79 15.19 -2.93
N ARG A 9 23.07 16.08 -3.63
CA ARG A 9 21.82 16.67 -3.12
C ARG A 9 20.73 15.63 -2.92
N HIS A 10 20.61 14.70 -3.86
CA HIS A 10 19.67 13.59 -3.73
C HIS A 10 20.01 12.71 -2.52
N PHE A 11 21.27 12.37 -2.32
CA PHE A 11 21.68 11.57 -1.17
C PHE A 11 21.40 12.31 0.16
N ALA A 12 21.72 13.60 0.25
CA ALA A 12 21.42 14.40 1.42
C ALA A 12 19.91 14.41 1.76
N ALA A 13 19.05 14.58 0.75
CA ALA A 13 17.60 14.53 0.94
C ALA A 13 17.12 13.14 1.41
N LEU A 14 17.71 12.06 0.90
CA LEU A 14 17.40 10.70 1.35
C LEU A 14 17.86 10.47 2.80
N GLN A 15 19.05 10.94 3.18
CA GLN A 15 19.54 10.82 4.55
C GLN A 15 18.61 11.51 5.54
N GLU A 16 18.11 12.71 5.19
CA GLU A 16 17.11 13.43 5.97
C GLU A 16 15.79 12.65 6.08
N LYS A 17 15.22 12.21 4.94
CA LYS A 17 13.97 11.43 4.88
C LYS A 17 14.02 10.17 5.74
N TYR A 18 15.14 9.46 5.69
CA TYR A 18 15.33 8.17 6.37
C TYR A 18 16.01 8.29 7.73
N GLN A 19 16.13 9.51 8.27
CA GLN A 19 16.71 9.80 9.57
C GLN A 19 18.06 9.10 9.79
N VAL A 20 18.85 9.01 8.73
CA VAL A 20 20.26 8.63 8.82
C VAL A 20 20.88 9.79 9.58
N GLY A 21 21.09 9.64 10.90
CA GLY A 21 21.60 10.70 11.77
C GLY A 21 22.99 11.18 11.37
N GLN A 22 23.83 11.60 12.33
CA GLN A 22 25.24 11.89 12.04
C GLN A 22 26.05 10.59 11.81
N TYR A 23 25.56 9.67 10.99
CA TYR A 23 26.34 8.57 10.46
C TYR A 23 27.56 9.18 9.77
N LYS A 24 28.74 8.81 10.29
CA LYS A 24 30.09 9.30 9.96
C LYS A 24 30.10 10.27 8.79
N SER A 25 30.34 11.55 9.08
CA SER A 25 30.40 12.66 8.12
C SER A 25 31.55 12.57 7.10
N ALA A 26 32.06 11.37 6.79
CA ALA A 26 33.23 11.16 5.99
C ALA A 26 32.96 10.07 4.94
N ALA A 27 32.81 10.54 3.71
CA ALA A 27 32.63 9.81 2.45
C ALA A 27 31.19 9.42 2.07
N PHE A 28 30.91 9.57 0.77
CA PHE A 28 29.77 8.97 0.10
C PHE A 28 29.84 7.45 0.30
N ASP A 29 29.00 6.91 1.17
CA ASP A 29 28.79 5.47 1.19
C ASP A 29 27.86 5.10 0.03
N SER A 30 28.45 4.53 -1.03
CA SER A 30 27.72 4.08 -2.22
C SER A 30 26.66 3.02 -1.90
N PHE A 31 26.85 2.23 -0.84
CA PHE A 31 25.94 1.17 -0.46
C PHE A 31 24.75 1.72 0.33
N LEU A 32 24.98 2.60 1.31
CA LEU A 32 23.88 3.32 1.96
C LEU A 32 23.03 4.08 0.93
N TYR A 33 23.66 4.81 0.00
CA TYR A 33 22.92 5.51 -1.06
C TYR A 33 22.11 4.55 -1.96
N LEU A 34 22.62 3.35 -2.23
CA LEU A 34 21.88 2.33 -2.98
C LEU A 34 20.63 1.89 -2.20
N ILE A 35 20.79 1.53 -0.93
CA ILE A 35 19.68 1.06 -0.07
C ILE A 35 18.58 2.13 0.03
N LEU A 36 18.96 3.38 0.32
CA LEU A 36 17.98 4.46 0.45
C LEU A 36 17.24 4.74 -0.86
N ARG A 37 17.94 4.69 -2.00
CA ARG A 37 17.28 4.82 -3.32
C ARG A 37 16.32 3.68 -3.61
N LYS A 38 16.67 2.44 -3.23
CA LYS A 38 15.76 1.30 -3.40
C LYS A 38 14.48 1.54 -2.61
N ALA A 39 14.61 1.88 -1.32
CA ALA A 39 13.47 2.19 -0.47
C ALA A 39 12.62 3.33 -1.04
N ASP A 40 13.25 4.41 -1.52
CA ASP A 40 12.56 5.58 -2.06
C ASP A 40 11.77 5.27 -3.35
N LEU A 41 12.29 4.36 -4.16
CA LEU A 41 11.64 3.87 -5.38
C LEU A 41 10.61 2.75 -5.11
N GLY A 42 10.38 2.37 -3.85
CA GLY A 42 9.51 1.25 -3.48
C GLY A 42 10.04 -0.12 -3.91
N ILE A 43 11.35 -0.22 -4.19
CA ILE A 43 12.04 -1.48 -4.48
C ILE A 43 12.37 -2.15 -3.15
N GLN A 44 12.13 -3.46 -3.09
CA GLN A 44 12.32 -4.22 -1.86
C GLN A 44 13.79 -4.14 -1.37
N VAL A 45 13.95 -3.66 -0.13
CA VAL A 45 15.19 -3.75 0.64
C VAL A 45 15.23 -5.15 1.26
N THR A 46 16.28 -5.89 0.93
CA THR A 46 16.47 -7.29 1.28
C THR A 46 16.92 -7.45 2.73
N ASN A 47 16.79 -8.66 3.27
CA ASN A 47 17.25 -8.97 4.62
C ASN A 47 18.74 -8.67 4.82
N SER A 48 19.59 -8.93 3.82
CA SER A 48 21.03 -8.62 3.91
C SER A 48 21.32 -7.12 3.92
N GLU A 49 20.52 -6.31 3.21
CA GLU A 49 20.63 -4.85 3.25
C GLU A 49 20.12 -4.29 4.59
N PHE A 50 19.06 -4.87 5.16
CA PHE A 50 18.62 -4.53 6.52
C PHE A 50 19.67 -4.89 7.58
N GLN A 51 20.22 -6.09 7.52
CA GLN A 51 21.30 -6.52 8.42
C GLN A 51 22.48 -5.53 8.35
N TRP A 52 22.86 -5.09 7.15
CA TRP A 52 23.90 -4.08 7.00
C TRP A 52 23.55 -2.75 7.68
N LEU A 53 22.30 -2.27 7.57
CA LEU A 53 21.85 -1.06 8.27
C LEU A 53 21.93 -1.23 9.80
N GLU A 54 21.53 -2.39 10.32
CA GLU A 54 21.59 -2.72 11.75
C GLU A 54 23.04 -2.79 12.26
N GLU A 55 23.94 -3.45 11.52
CA GLU A 55 25.38 -3.51 11.81
C GLU A 55 26.00 -2.10 11.86
N ASN A 56 25.45 -1.17 11.08
CA ASN A 56 25.85 0.23 11.03
C ASN A 56 25.07 1.14 12.01
N ARG A 57 24.27 0.55 12.91
CA ARG A 57 23.47 1.24 13.95
C ARG A 57 22.44 2.23 13.39
N LEU A 58 21.94 1.99 12.18
CA LEU A 58 20.93 2.81 11.51
C LEU A 58 19.50 2.32 11.83
N PHE A 59 19.21 2.05 13.11
CA PHE A 59 17.95 1.43 13.53
C PHE A 59 16.70 2.25 13.17
N GLY A 60 16.75 3.58 13.29
CA GLY A 60 15.63 4.43 12.86
C GLY A 60 15.38 4.34 11.34
N THR A 61 16.44 4.24 10.54
CA THR A 61 16.33 4.00 9.09
C THR A 61 15.70 2.63 8.80
N VAL A 62 16.08 1.59 9.56
CA VAL A 62 15.48 0.26 9.46
C VAL A 62 13.98 0.31 9.74
N GLU A 63 13.55 0.96 10.82
CA GLU A 63 12.14 1.08 11.19
C GLU A 63 11.33 1.77 10.08
N ILE A 64 11.83 2.90 9.57
CA ILE A 64 11.15 3.66 8.50
C ILE A 64 10.98 2.82 7.24
N ILE A 65 12.05 2.18 6.76
CA ILE A 65 12.01 1.37 5.53
C ILE A 65 11.12 0.13 5.74
N SER A 66 11.20 -0.51 6.91
CA SER A 66 10.37 -1.68 7.22
C SER A 66 8.88 -1.33 7.21
N LEU A 67 8.50 -0.21 7.83
CA LEU A 67 7.12 0.26 7.83
C LEU A 67 6.63 0.60 6.42
N GLN A 68 7.45 1.27 5.61
CA GLN A 68 7.11 1.59 4.22
C GLN A 68 6.87 0.33 3.38
N GLN A 69 7.74 -0.67 3.49
CA GLN A 69 7.56 -1.94 2.77
C GLN A 69 6.33 -2.71 3.25
N TYR A 70 6.10 -2.76 4.57
CA TYR A 70 4.90 -3.35 5.13
C TYR A 70 3.63 -2.68 4.58
N GLN A 71 3.57 -1.35 4.57
CA GLN A 71 2.42 -0.60 4.03
C GLN A 71 2.22 -0.87 2.54
N ALA A 72 3.29 -0.98 1.75
CA ALA A 72 3.20 -1.30 0.34
C ALA A 72 2.71 -2.73 0.08
N GLU A 73 3.15 -3.70 0.88
CA GLU A 73 2.67 -5.08 0.83
C GLU A 73 1.21 -5.19 1.29
N ASP A 74 0.83 -4.49 2.35
CA ASP A 74 -0.54 -4.50 2.87
C ASP A 74 -1.52 -3.86 1.87
N LYS A 75 -1.11 -2.77 1.22
CA LYS A 75 -1.86 -2.20 0.09
C LYS A 75 -2.10 -3.22 -1.02
N LYS A 76 -1.07 -3.97 -1.44
CA LYS A 76 -1.21 -5.02 -2.45
C LYS A 76 -2.17 -6.13 -2.01
N ARG A 77 -2.16 -6.49 -0.72
CA ARG A 77 -3.09 -7.48 -0.15
C ARG A 77 -4.53 -6.99 -0.23
N LEU A 78 -4.79 -5.74 0.13
CA LEU A 78 -6.12 -5.11 0.00
C LEU A 78 -6.58 -5.04 -1.46
N GLU A 79 -5.68 -4.67 -2.39
CA GLU A 79 -6.00 -4.65 -3.83
C GLU A 79 -6.37 -6.04 -4.36
N ALA A 80 -5.61 -7.08 -3.95
CA ALA A 80 -5.90 -8.45 -4.32
C ALA A 80 -7.20 -8.97 -3.70
N GLU A 81 -7.49 -8.59 -2.46
CA GLU A 81 -8.75 -8.90 -1.80
C GLU A 81 -9.94 -8.23 -2.49
N PHE A 82 -9.83 -6.93 -2.78
CA PHE A 82 -10.87 -6.20 -3.47
C PHE A 82 -11.14 -6.79 -4.86
N LEU A 83 -10.11 -7.22 -5.59
CA LEU A 83 -10.28 -7.90 -6.87
C LEU A 83 -11.11 -9.19 -6.74
N LYS A 84 -10.88 -9.98 -5.68
CA LYS A 84 -11.67 -11.19 -5.40
C LYS A 84 -13.13 -10.85 -5.10
N LEU A 85 -13.38 -9.81 -4.30
CA LEU A 85 -14.74 -9.35 -4.00
C LEU A 85 -15.45 -8.84 -5.24
N ARG A 86 -14.75 -8.07 -6.10
CA ARG A 86 -15.31 -7.61 -7.38
C ARG A 86 -15.79 -8.77 -8.25
N ILE A 87 -15.01 -9.85 -8.32
CA ILE A 87 -15.40 -11.05 -9.07
C ILE A 87 -16.60 -11.75 -8.40
N LYS A 88 -16.57 -11.92 -7.07
CA LYS A 88 -17.63 -12.58 -6.31
C LYS A 88 -18.98 -11.88 -6.45
N TYR A 89 -18.98 -10.54 -6.48
CA TYR A 89 -20.18 -9.70 -6.51
C TYR A 89 -20.45 -9.07 -7.88
N TYR A 90 -19.90 -9.67 -8.95
CA TYR A 90 -20.13 -9.28 -10.35
C TYR A 90 -19.92 -7.80 -10.67
N ILE A 91 -18.95 -7.15 -10.02
CA ILE A 91 -18.60 -5.76 -10.31
C ILE A 91 -17.99 -5.67 -11.71
N PRO A 92 -18.52 -4.83 -12.62
CA PRO A 92 -17.97 -4.64 -13.96
C PRO A 92 -16.49 -4.26 -13.93
N LYS A 93 -15.69 -4.80 -14.83
CA LYS A 93 -14.23 -4.55 -14.87
C LYS A 93 -13.90 -3.14 -15.34
N GLU A 94 -14.78 -2.59 -16.17
CA GLU A 94 -14.72 -1.25 -16.77
C GLU A 94 -14.93 -0.15 -15.73
N LEU A 95 -15.51 -0.48 -14.57
CA LEU A 95 -15.69 0.47 -13.50
C LEU A 95 -14.35 0.74 -12.81
N GLU A 96 -13.91 2.00 -12.87
CA GLU A 96 -12.68 2.47 -12.24
C GLU A 96 -12.87 2.65 -10.73
N LEU A 97 -12.83 1.54 -10.00
CA LEU A 97 -12.84 1.52 -8.54
C LEU A 97 -11.47 1.18 -7.98
N SER A 98 -11.08 1.88 -6.92
CA SER A 98 -9.89 1.56 -6.12
C SER A 98 -10.29 1.09 -4.72
N ILE A 99 -9.31 0.61 -3.95
CA ILE A 99 -9.50 0.25 -2.53
C ILE A 99 -9.91 1.44 -1.64
N ALA A 100 -9.84 2.67 -2.13
CA ALA A 100 -10.35 3.86 -1.45
C ALA A 100 -11.85 4.09 -1.70
N SER A 101 -12.47 3.35 -2.62
CA SER A 101 -13.89 3.47 -2.91
C SER A 101 -14.73 2.91 -1.75
N PRO A 102 -15.84 3.57 -1.38
CA PRO A 102 -16.80 3.01 -0.41
C PRO A 102 -17.35 1.64 -0.86
N VAL A 103 -17.36 1.34 -2.15
CA VAL A 103 -17.78 0.03 -2.68
C VAL A 103 -16.94 -1.10 -2.08
N TYR A 104 -15.62 -0.92 -1.92
CA TYR A 104 -14.80 -1.97 -1.30
C TYR A 104 -15.24 -2.28 0.13
N SER A 105 -15.47 -1.24 0.94
CA SER A 105 -15.93 -1.42 2.33
C SER A 105 -17.30 -2.08 2.41
N ILE A 106 -18.21 -1.77 1.49
CA ILE A 106 -19.54 -2.40 1.42
C ILE A 106 -19.42 -3.88 1.05
N LEU A 107 -18.68 -4.22 -0.02
CA LEU A 107 -18.49 -5.61 -0.42
C LEU A 107 -17.80 -6.43 0.67
N TRP A 108 -16.84 -5.84 1.38
CA TRP A 108 -16.19 -6.47 2.52
C TRP A 108 -17.20 -6.76 3.65
N LYS A 109 -18.07 -5.80 3.98
CA LYS A 109 -19.12 -5.98 4.99
C LYS A 109 -20.05 -7.14 4.63
N VAL A 110 -20.50 -7.21 3.37
CA VAL A 110 -21.32 -8.34 2.91
C VAL A 110 -20.57 -9.65 3.04
N ASP A 111 -19.30 -9.70 2.63
CA ASP A 111 -18.48 -10.92 2.70
C ASP A 111 -18.27 -11.41 4.14
N ALA A 112 -18.18 -10.47 5.08
CA ALA A 112 -18.10 -10.75 6.50
C ALA A 112 -19.47 -11.03 7.16
N GLY A 113 -20.57 -11.05 6.41
CA GLY A 113 -21.92 -11.36 6.89
C GLY A 113 -22.62 -10.22 7.62
N TYR A 114 -22.15 -8.99 7.48
CA TYR A 114 -22.83 -7.83 8.03
C TYR A 114 -24.03 -7.42 7.16
N ILE A 115 -25.10 -6.96 7.82
CA ILE A 115 -26.27 -6.39 7.16
C ILE A 115 -25.92 -5.00 6.63
N LEU A 116 -26.26 -4.73 5.37
CA LEU A 116 -26.12 -3.42 4.77
C LEU A 116 -27.26 -2.49 5.19
N THR A 117 -26.93 -1.22 5.34
CA THR A 117 -27.91 -0.15 5.51
C THR A 117 -28.54 0.24 4.16
N ASP A 118 -29.73 0.85 4.20
CA ASP A 118 -30.39 1.36 2.98
C ASP A 118 -29.49 2.36 2.23
N LEU A 119 -28.72 3.18 2.95
CA LEU A 119 -27.76 4.12 2.37
C LEU A 119 -26.61 3.42 1.61
N GLU A 120 -26.18 2.25 2.08
CA GLU A 120 -25.12 1.46 1.42
C GLU A 120 -25.65 0.79 0.15
N LEU A 121 -26.91 0.33 0.16
CA LEU A 121 -27.59 -0.18 -1.03
C LEU A 121 -27.81 0.92 -2.07
N GLU A 122 -28.31 2.09 -1.65
CA GLU A 122 -28.48 3.26 -2.50
C GLU A 122 -27.13 3.72 -3.10
N LEU A 123 -26.05 3.64 -2.32
CA LEU A 123 -24.72 3.93 -2.82
C LEU A 123 -24.34 2.97 -3.97
N LEU A 124 -24.52 1.66 -3.81
CA LEU A 124 -24.23 0.71 -4.89
C LEU A 124 -25.06 1.00 -6.15
N ASP A 125 -26.34 1.34 -6.00
CA ASP A 125 -27.20 1.73 -7.12
C ASP A 125 -26.70 3.00 -7.83
N ASN A 126 -26.20 3.98 -7.07
CA ASN A 126 -25.59 5.20 -7.64
C ASN A 126 -24.31 4.92 -8.45
N TYR A 127 -23.63 3.80 -8.18
CA TYR A 127 -22.51 3.30 -9.01
C TYR A 127 -23.00 2.42 -10.19
N GLY A 128 -24.31 2.27 -10.38
CA GLY A 128 -24.90 1.45 -11.44
C GLY A 128 -24.77 -0.05 -11.18
N LEU A 129 -24.58 -0.48 -9.93
CA LEU A 129 -24.31 -1.87 -9.54
C LEU A 129 -25.60 -2.64 -9.21
N VAL A 130 -26.62 -2.49 -10.03
CA VAL A 130 -27.96 -3.06 -9.79
C VAL A 130 -27.91 -4.58 -9.64
N ASP A 131 -27.18 -5.28 -10.53
CA ASP A 131 -27.02 -6.74 -10.46
C ASP A 131 -26.31 -7.19 -9.17
N THR A 132 -25.37 -6.39 -8.68
CA THR A 132 -24.69 -6.62 -7.41
C THR A 132 -25.65 -6.47 -6.24
N VAL A 133 -26.50 -5.43 -6.25
CA VAL A 133 -27.51 -5.20 -5.20
C VAL A 133 -28.49 -6.38 -5.13
N ILE A 134 -29.00 -6.83 -6.29
CA ILE A 134 -29.90 -7.99 -6.37
C ILE A 134 -29.23 -9.23 -5.78
N LEU A 135 -27.99 -9.54 -6.19
CA LEU A 135 -27.25 -10.69 -5.68
C LEU A 135 -27.05 -10.62 -4.16
N ILE A 136 -26.67 -9.45 -3.62
CA ILE A 136 -26.44 -9.27 -2.19
C ILE A 136 -27.74 -9.51 -1.42
N GLN A 137 -28.86 -8.97 -1.89
CA GLN A 137 -30.17 -9.16 -1.28
C GLN A 137 -30.59 -10.63 -1.31
N ASP A 138 -30.38 -11.33 -2.42
CA ASP A 138 -30.64 -12.77 -2.51
C ASP A 138 -29.80 -13.55 -1.48
N ILE A 139 -28.49 -13.31 -1.40
CA ILE A 139 -27.61 -13.98 -0.44
C ILE A 139 -28.10 -13.75 1.01
N LEU A 140 -28.45 -12.51 1.37
CA LEU A 140 -28.94 -12.19 2.71
C LEU A 140 -30.29 -12.85 3.02
N ASN A 141 -31.19 -12.95 2.03
CA ASN A 141 -32.49 -13.58 2.19
C ASN A 141 -32.42 -15.11 2.37
N PHE A 142 -31.37 -15.77 1.87
CA PHE A 142 -31.16 -17.22 2.02
C PHE A 142 -30.29 -17.61 3.23
N GLN A 143 -29.75 -16.65 3.98
CA GLN A 143 -29.01 -16.89 5.23
C GLN A 143 -29.84 -16.70 6.50
N GLY A 144 -31.14 -16.39 6.37
CA GLY A 144 -32.12 -16.24 7.46
C GLY A 144 -32.89 -17.50 7.80
#